data_AF-A0A9P7XDP6-F1
#
_entry.id   AF-A0A9P7XDP6-F1
#
_cell.length_a   1.000
_cell.length_b   1.000
_cell.length_c   1.000
_cell.angle_alpha   90.00
_cell.angle_beta   90.00
_cell.angle_gamma   90.00
#
_symmetry.space_group_name_H-M   'P 1'
#
loop_
_entity.id
_entity.type
_entity.pdbx_description
1 polymer ?
#
loop_
_entity_poly.entity_id
_entity_poly.type
_entity_poly.pdbx_seq_one_letter_code
_entity_poly.pdbx_strand_id
1 'polypeptide(L)'
;MGILPRRSLKAKVAEPKPKVIRKNTKYYPAEDAPTPKPKKKNVPAKALRKAITPGTILILLAGRFRGKRVVFLKRLESGLLLVTGPYKVNGVPLRRVNQAYVIATSTKLDLKDHKIPDEVNDTYFAKEKSKEKGSAEQEFFEEGKPKAKEAYPEKKSSTQKSTDTGVLAAIKGVEHMSNYLRSTFGLSKGQFPHQMSF
;
A
#
# COMPACT_ATOMS: atom_id res chain seq x y z
N MET A 1 -85.64 40.16 8.28
CA MET A 1 -84.35 40.37 7.58
C MET A 1 -83.28 39.52 8.27
N GLY A 2 -82.98 38.33 7.74
CA GLY A 2 -81.94 37.45 8.28
C GLY A 2 -80.61 37.69 7.57
N ILE A 3 -79.59 38.12 8.30
CA ILE A 3 -78.23 38.32 7.78
C ILE A 3 -77.52 36.95 7.82
N LEU A 4 -77.22 36.40 6.64
CA LEU A 4 -76.41 35.18 6.51
C LEU A 4 -74.96 35.43 6.96
N PRO A 5 -74.33 34.52 7.73
CA PRO A 5 -72.94 34.69 8.12
C PRO A 5 -72.01 34.50 6.92
N ARG A 6 -71.12 35.48 6.69
CA ARG A 6 -70.07 35.42 5.67
C ARG A 6 -69.17 34.23 5.93
N ARG A 7 -69.16 33.29 4.99
CA ARG A 7 -68.29 32.10 4.97
C ARG A 7 -66.83 32.57 4.95
N SER A 8 -66.11 32.42 6.07
CA SER A 8 -64.68 32.74 6.16
C SER A 8 -63.90 31.81 5.23
N LEU A 9 -63.28 32.38 4.19
CA LEU A 9 -62.32 31.66 3.35
C LEU A 9 -61.10 31.30 4.22
N LYS A 10 -61.00 30.04 4.65
CA LYS A 10 -59.78 29.52 5.25
C LYS A 10 -58.66 29.66 4.22
N ALA A 11 -57.61 30.41 4.57
CA ALA A 11 -56.39 30.48 3.79
C ALA A 11 -55.85 29.06 3.58
N LYS A 12 -55.74 28.64 2.32
CA LYS A 12 -55.18 27.35 1.93
C LYS A 12 -53.70 27.41 2.30
N VAL A 13 -53.31 26.73 3.38
CA VAL A 13 -51.92 26.56 3.78
C VAL A 13 -51.18 25.97 2.58
N ALA A 14 -50.23 26.73 2.02
CA ALA A 14 -49.45 26.27 0.89
C ALA A 14 -48.57 25.10 1.34
N GLU A 15 -48.88 23.90 0.85
CA GLU A 15 -48.05 22.72 1.08
C GLU A 15 -46.62 22.99 0.55
N PRO A 16 -45.57 22.59 1.30
CA PRO A 16 -44.20 22.82 0.88
C PRO A 16 -43.91 22.06 -0.42
N LYS A 17 -43.52 22.79 -1.46
CA LYS A 17 -43.16 22.22 -2.77
C LYS A 17 -42.11 21.12 -2.58
N PRO A 18 -42.26 19.94 -3.22
CA PRO A 18 -41.34 18.83 -3.04
C PRO A 18 -39.92 19.24 -3.47
N LYS A 19 -38.94 19.06 -2.59
CA LYS A 19 -37.53 19.29 -2.90
C LYS A 19 -37.09 18.26 -3.94
N VAL A 20 -36.86 18.70 -5.17
CA VAL A 20 -36.26 17.87 -6.23
C VAL A 20 -34.83 17.54 -5.83
N ILE A 21 -34.59 16.28 -5.46
CA ILE A 21 -33.34 15.80 -4.83
C ILE A 21 -32.16 15.81 -5.83
N ARG A 22 -32.43 15.74 -7.14
CA ARG A 22 -31.42 15.81 -8.21
C ARG A 22 -31.96 16.64 -9.36
N LYS A 23 -31.31 17.78 -9.63
CA LYS A 23 -31.63 18.63 -10.80
C LYS A 23 -30.99 18.01 -12.04
N ASN A 24 -31.73 17.89 -13.14
CA ASN A 24 -31.17 17.44 -14.42
C ASN A 24 -30.09 18.43 -14.89
N THR A 25 -29.03 17.91 -15.51
CA THR A 25 -28.01 18.74 -16.15
C THR A 25 -28.60 19.46 -17.35
N LYS A 26 -28.19 20.72 -17.58
CA LYS A 26 -28.66 21.51 -18.73
C LYS A 26 -28.12 20.97 -20.07
N TYR A 27 -26.97 20.29 -20.01
CA TYR A 27 -26.30 19.70 -21.16
C TYR A 27 -26.80 18.28 -21.42
N TYR A 28 -27.18 17.99 -22.67
CA TYR A 28 -27.51 16.67 -23.19
C TYR A 28 -26.55 16.36 -24.35
N PRO A 29 -25.88 15.19 -24.37
CA PRO A 29 -25.08 14.78 -25.51
C PRO A 29 -25.98 14.52 -26.73
N ALA A 30 -25.44 14.70 -27.94
CA ALA A 30 -26.18 14.44 -29.18
C ALA A 30 -26.43 12.95 -29.44
N GLU A 31 -25.58 12.08 -28.89
CA GLU A 31 -25.64 10.63 -29.03
C GLU A 31 -25.56 9.98 -27.65
N ASP A 32 -26.40 8.97 -27.40
CA ASP A 32 -26.37 8.19 -26.16
C ASP A 32 -25.24 7.15 -26.21
N ALA A 33 -24.28 7.27 -25.31
CA ALA A 33 -23.22 6.27 -25.17
C ALA A 33 -23.81 4.96 -24.61
N PRO A 34 -23.54 3.79 -25.23
CA PRO A 34 -24.04 2.53 -24.72
C PRO A 34 -23.47 2.21 -23.34
N THR A 35 -24.34 1.84 -22.40
CA THR A 35 -23.90 1.50 -21.04
C THR A 35 -23.04 0.24 -21.04
N PRO A 36 -21.83 0.24 -20.46
CA PRO A 36 -20.99 -0.94 -20.42
C PRO A 36 -21.65 -2.03 -19.56
N LYS A 37 -21.69 -3.27 -20.08
CA LYS A 37 -22.23 -4.42 -19.35
C LYS A 37 -21.44 -4.63 -18.04
N PRO A 38 -22.09 -4.82 -16.89
CA PRO A 38 -21.41 -5.01 -15.62
C PRO A 38 -20.59 -6.31 -15.66
N LYS A 39 -19.26 -6.19 -15.49
CA LYS A 39 -18.34 -7.34 -15.41
C LYS A 39 -18.23 -7.80 -13.96
N LYS A 40 -18.59 -9.06 -13.67
CA LYS A 40 -18.40 -9.70 -12.36
C LYS A 40 -16.95 -10.19 -12.17
N LYS A 41 -15.96 -9.30 -12.23
CA LYS A 41 -14.56 -9.64 -11.99
C LYS A 41 -14.12 -9.18 -10.60
N ASN A 42 -14.29 -10.02 -9.60
CA ASN A 42 -13.62 -9.87 -8.31
C ASN A 42 -12.32 -10.68 -8.36
N VAL A 43 -11.17 -10.01 -8.44
CA VAL A 43 -9.86 -10.69 -8.37
C VAL A 43 -9.45 -10.76 -6.90
N PRO A 44 -9.51 -11.94 -6.25
CA PRO A 44 -9.11 -12.07 -4.85
C PRO A 44 -7.59 -11.93 -4.70
N ALA A 45 -7.15 -11.57 -3.50
CA ALA A 45 -5.73 -11.53 -3.18
C ALA A 45 -5.11 -12.93 -3.30
N LYS A 46 -4.03 -13.06 -4.09
CA LYS A 46 -3.36 -14.34 -4.38
C LYS A 46 -2.94 -15.08 -3.11
N ALA A 47 -3.21 -16.38 -3.06
CA ALA A 47 -2.80 -17.23 -1.95
C ALA A 47 -1.28 -17.22 -1.75
N LEU A 48 -0.87 -17.25 -0.49
CA LEU A 48 0.53 -17.21 -0.08
C LEU A 48 1.19 -18.58 -0.33
N ARG A 49 2.44 -18.59 -0.79
CA ARG A 49 3.21 -19.80 -1.16
C ARG A 49 3.64 -20.48 0.14
N LYS A 50 3.57 -21.81 0.19
CA LYS A 50 3.92 -22.60 1.40
C LYS A 50 5.32 -22.30 1.98
N ALA A 51 6.29 -21.96 1.13
CA ALA A 51 7.66 -21.65 1.55
C ALA A 51 7.79 -20.32 2.32
N ILE A 52 6.83 -19.42 2.16
CA ILE A 52 6.86 -18.11 2.82
C ILE A 52 6.14 -18.24 4.15
N THR A 53 6.91 -18.26 5.23
CA THR A 53 6.39 -18.27 6.59
C THR A 53 6.91 -17.04 7.34
N PRO A 54 6.18 -16.48 8.33
CA PRO A 54 6.69 -15.37 9.14
C PRO A 54 8.11 -15.68 9.63
N GLY A 55 9.05 -14.74 9.45
CA GLY A 55 10.47 -14.93 9.78
C GLY A 55 11.33 -15.57 8.68
N THR A 56 10.73 -16.07 7.59
CA THR A 56 11.50 -16.56 6.43
C THR A 56 12.31 -15.43 5.80
N ILE A 57 13.55 -15.74 5.41
CA ILE A 57 14.40 -14.82 4.67
C ILE A 57 14.00 -14.84 3.19
N LEU A 58 13.95 -13.67 2.60
CA LEU A 58 13.48 -13.39 1.26
C LEU A 58 14.57 -12.67 0.48
N ILE A 59 14.85 -13.12 -0.75
CA ILE A 59 15.74 -12.40 -1.66
C ILE A 59 14.87 -11.55 -2.59
N LEU A 60 15.08 -10.23 -2.57
CA LEU A 60 14.38 -9.32 -3.47
C LEU A 60 14.97 -9.39 -4.87
N LEU A 61 14.14 -9.62 -5.89
CA LEU A 61 14.59 -9.70 -7.28
C LEU A 61 14.49 -8.36 -8.02
N ALA A 62 13.48 -7.55 -7.69
CA ALA A 62 13.15 -6.34 -8.42
C ALA A 62 13.15 -5.08 -7.54
N GLY A 63 13.34 -3.93 -8.19
CA GLY A 63 13.34 -2.60 -7.57
C GLY A 63 14.71 -2.16 -7.06
N ARG A 64 14.71 -1.09 -6.25
CA ARG A 64 15.96 -0.45 -5.79
C ARG A 64 16.80 -1.33 -4.86
N PHE A 65 16.16 -2.26 -4.14
CA PHE A 65 16.82 -3.17 -3.19
C PHE A 65 17.01 -4.58 -3.75
N ARG A 66 17.09 -4.75 -5.07
CA ARG A 66 17.35 -6.05 -5.71
C ARG A 66 18.64 -6.69 -5.18
N GLY A 67 18.63 -8.01 -5.05
CA GLY A 67 19.70 -8.81 -4.46
C GLY A 67 19.77 -8.74 -2.93
N LYS A 68 19.07 -7.82 -2.26
CA LYS A 68 19.11 -7.77 -0.79
C LYS A 68 18.31 -8.93 -0.19
N ARG A 69 18.86 -9.49 0.88
CA ARG A 69 18.20 -10.48 1.73
C ARG A 69 17.41 -9.76 2.80
N VAL A 70 16.17 -10.16 3.04
CA VAL A 70 15.22 -9.38 3.83
C VAL A 70 14.31 -10.32 4.60
N VAL A 71 13.82 -9.93 5.76
CA VAL A 71 12.98 -10.78 6.61
C VAL A 71 11.51 -10.55 6.31
N PHE A 72 10.75 -11.63 6.10
CA PHE A 72 9.30 -11.57 5.97
C PHE A 72 8.64 -11.41 7.33
N LEU A 73 7.69 -10.47 7.43
CA LEU A 73 6.96 -10.19 8.66
C LEU A 73 5.54 -10.75 8.63
N LYS A 74 4.66 -10.13 7.83
CA LYS A 74 3.25 -10.52 7.68
C LYS A 74 2.76 -10.30 6.24
N ARG A 75 1.65 -10.95 5.89
CA ARG A 75 0.90 -10.66 4.66
C ARG A 75 -0.07 -9.51 4.94
N LEU A 76 -0.17 -8.54 4.02
CA LEU A 76 -1.17 -7.46 4.10
C LEU A 76 -2.48 -7.88 3.41
N GLU A 77 -3.56 -7.15 3.68
CA GLU A 77 -4.89 -7.39 3.11
C GLU A 77 -4.89 -7.30 1.57
N SER A 78 -4.07 -6.42 1.00
CA SER A 78 -3.83 -6.33 -0.45
C SER A 78 -3.21 -7.60 -1.07
N GLY A 79 -2.71 -8.53 -0.25
CA GLY A 79 -1.96 -9.70 -0.70
C GLY A 79 -0.46 -9.44 -0.92
N LEU A 80 0.02 -8.22 -0.67
CA LEU A 80 1.44 -7.90 -0.68
C LEU A 80 2.12 -8.38 0.62
N LEU A 81 3.41 -8.66 0.52
CA LEU A 81 4.25 -9.06 1.65
C LEU A 81 4.78 -7.81 2.34
N LEU A 82 4.61 -7.73 3.67
CA LEU A 82 5.34 -6.78 4.50
C LEU A 82 6.70 -7.38 4.84
N VAL A 83 7.75 -6.65 4.49
CA VAL A 83 9.12 -7.12 4.53
C VAL A 83 9.99 -6.05 5.21
N THR A 84 10.90 -6.46 6.11
CA THR A 84 11.88 -5.57 6.76
C THR A 84 13.29 -6.13 6.63
N GLY A 85 14.25 -5.30 6.26
CA GLY A 85 15.66 -5.66 6.28
C GLY A 85 16.34 -4.77 7.27
N PRO A 86 16.44 -5.19 8.55
CA PRO A 86 16.71 -4.33 9.69
C PRO A 86 17.63 -3.18 9.30
N TYR A 87 17.13 -1.95 9.39
CA TYR A 87 17.67 -0.84 8.61
C TYR A 87 19.16 -0.60 8.91
N LYS A 88 19.59 -0.90 10.14
CA LYS A 88 20.97 -0.86 10.60
C LYS A 88 21.91 -1.86 9.89
N VAL A 89 21.40 -3.00 9.43
CA VAL A 89 22.19 -4.08 8.81
C VAL A 89 22.18 -3.93 7.28
N ASN A 90 21.01 -3.73 6.68
CA ASN A 90 20.82 -3.85 5.23
C ASN A 90 20.43 -2.54 4.53
N GLY A 91 19.99 -1.54 5.30
CA GLY A 91 19.46 -0.27 4.75
C GLY A 91 18.12 -0.42 4.03
N VAL A 92 17.40 -1.53 4.21
CA VAL A 92 16.09 -1.76 3.59
C VAL A 92 15.00 -1.42 4.62
N PRO A 93 14.24 -0.32 4.43
CA PRO A 93 13.16 0.02 5.35
C PRO A 93 11.99 -0.96 5.21
N LEU A 94 11.01 -0.86 6.11
CA LEU A 94 9.70 -1.49 5.98
C LEU A 94 9.14 -1.20 4.59
N ARG A 95 8.87 -2.28 3.85
CA ARG A 95 8.46 -2.17 2.46
C ARG A 95 7.45 -3.25 2.10
N ARG A 96 6.48 -2.86 1.27
CA ARG A 96 5.55 -3.79 0.62
C ARG A 96 6.19 -4.36 -0.63
N VAL A 97 6.13 -5.67 -0.78
CA VAL A 97 6.72 -6.38 -1.92
C VAL A 97 5.72 -7.39 -2.46
N ASN A 98 5.61 -7.48 -3.78
CA ASN A 98 4.82 -8.53 -4.41
C ASN A 98 5.60 -9.86 -4.33
N GLN A 99 4.93 -10.88 -3.84
CA GLN A 99 5.41 -12.25 -3.72
C GLN A 99 6.03 -12.82 -5.01
N ALA A 100 5.60 -12.37 -6.19
CA ALA A 100 6.18 -12.81 -7.46
C ALA A 100 7.66 -12.45 -7.63
N TYR A 101 8.11 -11.33 -7.04
CA TYR A 101 9.46 -10.78 -7.21
C TYR A 101 10.41 -11.14 -6.06
N VAL A 102 10.17 -12.30 -5.46
CA VAL A 102 10.91 -12.76 -4.29
C VAL A 102 11.25 -14.24 -4.45
N ILE A 103 12.47 -14.60 -4.07
CA ILE A 103 12.87 -15.98 -3.79
C ILE A 103 12.77 -16.20 -2.28
N ALA A 104 11.98 -17.19 -1.87
CA ALA A 104 11.94 -17.63 -0.48
C ALA A 104 13.11 -18.57 -0.24
N THR A 105 13.86 -18.33 0.82
CA THR A 105 14.93 -19.24 1.24
C THR A 105 14.41 -20.22 2.30
N SER A 106 15.12 -21.33 2.46
CA SER A 106 14.89 -22.32 3.50
C SER A 106 15.19 -21.78 4.91
N THR A 107 16.07 -20.78 5.00
CA THR A 107 16.46 -20.12 6.26
C THR A 107 15.31 -19.32 6.87
N LYS A 108 15.02 -19.60 8.15
CA LYS A 108 13.96 -18.96 8.92
C LYS A 108 14.53 -18.40 10.22
N LEU A 109 14.01 -17.25 10.62
CA LEU A 109 14.27 -16.63 11.92
C LEU A 109 13.06 -16.85 12.81
N ASP A 110 13.31 -17.29 14.04
CA ASP A 110 12.27 -17.45 15.04
C ASP A 110 11.91 -16.08 15.63
N LEU A 111 10.92 -15.45 15.00
CA LEU A 111 10.32 -14.21 15.47
C LEU A 111 9.31 -14.54 16.59
N LYS A 112 9.81 -14.89 17.78
CA LYS A 112 8.99 -15.13 18.99
C LYS A 112 7.96 -14.01 19.15
N ASP A 113 6.66 -14.32 19.12
CA ASP A 113 5.46 -13.48 19.36
C ASP A 113 5.60 -11.97 19.12
N HIS A 114 6.43 -11.55 18.16
CA HIS A 114 6.75 -10.16 17.97
C HIS A 114 5.58 -9.53 17.23
N LYS A 115 4.72 -8.86 18.00
CA LYS A 115 3.57 -8.16 17.44
C LYS A 115 4.07 -7.01 16.57
N ILE A 116 3.78 -7.11 15.27
CA ILE A 116 3.96 -6.03 14.31
C ILE A 116 2.81 -5.06 14.56
N PRO A 117 3.05 -3.74 14.67
CA PRO A 117 1.99 -2.77 14.92
C PRO A 117 0.88 -2.88 13.86
N ASP A 118 -0.37 -2.86 14.32
CA ASP A 118 -1.54 -2.89 13.43
C ASP A 118 -1.66 -1.62 12.58
N GLU A 119 -0.98 -0.54 12.98
CA GLU A 119 -0.87 0.70 12.22
C GLU A 119 -0.18 0.49 10.85
N VAL A 120 0.66 -0.55 10.70
CA VAL A 120 1.41 -0.82 9.47
C VAL A 120 0.56 -1.64 8.50
N ASN A 121 -0.40 -0.95 7.87
CA ASN A 121 -1.32 -1.50 6.86
C ASN A 121 -1.10 -0.90 5.46
N ASP A 122 -1.93 -1.26 4.49
CA ASP A 122 -1.78 -0.82 3.10
C ASP A 122 -1.90 0.69 2.89
N THR A 123 -2.68 1.37 3.74
CA THR A 123 -2.85 2.83 3.74
C THR A 123 -1.59 3.57 4.19
N TYR A 124 -0.84 3.01 5.14
CA TYR A 124 0.43 3.57 5.64
C TYR A 124 1.47 3.75 4.54
N PHE A 125 1.43 2.90 3.50
CA PHE A 125 2.35 2.92 2.37
C PHE A 125 1.76 3.55 1.11
N ALA A 126 0.57 4.17 1.18
CA ALA A 126 0.03 4.93 0.06
C ALA A 126 0.93 6.14 -0.20
N LYS A 127 1.19 6.43 -1.47
CA LYS A 127 1.84 7.70 -1.85
C LYS A 127 0.80 8.79 -1.77
N GLU A 128 1.15 9.91 -1.12
CA GLU A 128 0.36 11.11 -1.18
C GLU A 128 0.36 11.62 -2.62
N LYS A 129 -0.84 11.90 -3.16
CA LYS A 129 -0.97 12.51 -4.48
C LYS A 129 -0.85 14.01 -4.26
N SER A 130 0.21 14.63 -4.80
CA SER A 130 0.25 16.08 -4.95
C SER A 130 -0.92 16.48 -5.86
N LYS A 131 -1.79 17.37 -5.36
CA LYS A 131 -2.76 18.04 -6.24
C LYS A 131 -1.96 19.05 -7.06
N GLU A 132 -1.58 18.65 -8.26
CA GLU A 132 -1.00 19.54 -9.27
C GLU A 132 -2.00 20.67 -9.53
N LYS A 133 -1.60 21.88 -9.12
CA LYS A 133 -2.27 23.16 -9.40
C LYS A 133 -1.28 24.03 -10.18
N GLY A 134 -0.78 23.53 -11.31
CA GLY A 134 0.13 24.25 -12.20
C GLY A 134 -0.27 24.06 -13.66
N SER A 135 0.10 24.99 -14.52
CA SER A 135 0.05 24.77 -15.98
C SER A 135 1.16 23.78 -16.38
N ALA A 136 0.93 22.97 -17.42
CA ALA A 136 1.87 21.93 -17.87
C ALA A 136 3.30 22.45 -18.17
N GLU A 137 3.44 23.74 -18.50
CA GLU A 137 4.73 24.39 -18.71
C GLU A 137 5.53 24.57 -17.40
N GLN A 138 4.89 24.95 -16.29
CA GLN A 138 5.58 25.15 -15.01
C GLN A 138 6.12 23.83 -14.45
N GLU A 139 5.37 22.73 -14.64
CA GLU A 139 5.77 21.40 -14.20
C GLU A 139 6.98 20.86 -14.99
N PHE A 140 7.04 21.14 -16.30
CA PHE A 140 8.16 20.74 -17.16
C PHE A 140 9.49 21.42 -16.79
N PHE A 141 9.46 22.70 -16.40
CA PHE A 141 10.65 23.43 -15.94
C PHE A 141 11.08 23.07 -14.49
N GLU A 142 10.17 22.54 -13.68
CA GLU A 142 10.48 22.03 -12.34
C GLU A 142 11.01 20.59 -12.35
N GLU A 143 10.66 19.76 -13.33
CA GLU A 143 11.18 18.39 -13.47
C GLU A 143 12.69 18.31 -13.75
N GLY A 144 13.28 19.36 -14.32
CA GLY A 144 14.73 19.47 -14.56
C GLY A 144 15.55 19.89 -13.34
N LYS A 145 14.92 20.45 -12.30
CA LYS A 145 15.58 20.76 -11.02
C LYS A 145 15.53 19.52 -10.13
N PRO A 146 16.60 19.20 -9.37
CA PRO A 146 16.55 18.10 -8.42
C PRO A 146 15.45 18.41 -7.40
N LYS A 147 14.31 17.71 -7.50
CA LYS A 147 13.21 17.78 -6.54
C LYS A 147 13.81 17.69 -5.15
N ALA A 148 13.63 18.74 -4.34
CA ALA A 148 14.14 18.80 -2.99
C ALA A 148 13.70 17.51 -2.28
N LYS A 149 14.67 16.72 -1.79
CA LYS A 149 14.36 15.47 -1.09
C LYS A 149 13.58 15.87 0.16
N GLU A 150 12.26 15.73 0.10
CA GLU A 150 11.39 15.90 1.27
C GLU A 150 11.97 15.06 2.41
N ALA A 151 12.11 15.68 3.58
CA ALA A 151 12.65 15.01 4.75
C ALA A 151 11.83 13.75 5.04
N TYR A 152 12.52 12.64 5.31
CA TYR A 152 11.83 11.38 5.59
C TYR A 152 10.99 11.56 6.87
N PRO A 153 9.69 11.24 6.86
CA PRO A 153 8.80 11.52 7.98
C PRO A 153 9.26 10.77 9.24
N GLU A 154 9.39 11.51 10.35
CA GLU A 154 9.88 10.99 11.64
C GLU A 154 9.02 9.85 12.20
N LYS A 155 7.72 9.87 11.89
CA LYS A 155 6.79 8.77 12.22
C LYS A 155 7.28 7.44 11.64
N LYS A 156 7.72 7.42 10.38
CA LYS A 156 8.16 6.17 9.75
C LYS A 156 9.47 5.66 10.32
N SER A 157 10.37 6.57 10.74
CA SER A 157 11.65 6.18 11.34
C SER A 157 11.49 5.63 12.76
N SER A 158 10.56 6.17 13.56
CA SER A 158 10.22 5.62 14.87
C SER A 158 9.55 4.25 14.78
N THR A 159 8.56 4.08 13.90
CA THR A 159 7.94 2.77 13.63
C THR A 159 8.99 1.74 13.20
N GLN A 160 9.91 2.11 12.29
CA GLN A 160 11.01 1.23 11.86
C GLN A 160 11.88 0.77 13.04
N LYS A 161 12.30 1.70 13.91
CA LYS A 161 13.13 1.37 15.08
C LYS A 161 12.42 0.38 15.99
N SER A 162 11.12 0.60 16.25
CA SER A 162 10.33 -0.30 17.10
C SER A 162 10.26 -1.71 16.54
N THR A 163 9.97 -1.86 15.24
CA THR A 163 9.89 -3.18 14.59
C THR A 163 11.25 -3.85 14.48
N ASP A 164 12.32 -3.08 14.26
CA ASP A 164 13.65 -3.64 14.11
C ASP A 164 14.22 -4.15 15.43
N THR A 165 13.79 -3.64 16.59
CA THR A 165 14.34 -4.03 17.89
C THR A 165 14.26 -5.53 18.15
N GLY A 166 13.09 -6.15 18.00
CA GLY A 166 12.98 -7.59 18.24
C GLY A 166 13.47 -8.45 17.07
N VAL A 167 13.44 -7.95 15.82
CA VAL A 167 14.10 -8.66 14.71
C VAL A 167 15.62 -8.70 14.91
N LEU A 168 16.22 -7.60 15.38
CA LEU A 168 17.65 -7.55 15.70
C LEU A 168 18.02 -8.47 16.87
N ALA A 169 17.13 -8.64 17.86
CA ALA A 169 17.34 -9.60 18.93
C ALA A 169 17.40 -11.04 18.39
N ALA A 170 16.46 -11.41 17.50
CA ALA A 170 16.47 -12.73 16.85
C ALA A 170 17.72 -12.96 15.99
N ILE A 171 18.17 -11.94 15.25
CA ILE A 171 19.38 -12.03 14.41
C ILE A 171 20.65 -12.25 15.24
N LYS A 172 20.75 -11.62 16.41
CA LYS A 172 21.91 -11.80 17.30
C LYS A 172 21.98 -13.21 17.89
N GLY A 173 20.84 -13.91 17.99
CA GLY A 173 20.80 -15.29 18.47
C GLY A 173 21.32 -16.33 17.47
N VAL A 174 21.45 -15.96 16.18
CA VAL A 174 21.91 -16.88 15.13
C VAL A 174 23.28 -16.43 14.62
N GLU A 175 24.24 -17.33 14.68
CA GLU A 175 25.62 -17.06 14.27
C GLU A 175 25.69 -16.64 12.80
N HIS A 176 26.51 -15.61 12.52
CA HIS A 176 26.72 -15.01 11.18
C HIS A 176 25.48 -14.48 10.44
N MET A 177 24.30 -14.46 11.07
CA MET A 177 23.06 -14.03 10.41
C MET A 177 23.08 -12.55 10.00
N SER A 178 23.73 -11.70 10.78
CA SER A 178 23.94 -10.29 10.44
C SER A 178 24.74 -10.12 9.14
N ASN A 179 25.81 -10.89 8.98
CA ASN A 179 26.64 -10.89 7.76
C ASN A 179 25.87 -11.47 6.57
N TYR A 180 25.14 -12.55 6.79
CA TYR A 180 24.28 -13.15 5.77
C TYR A 180 23.26 -12.14 5.24
N LEU A 181 22.53 -11.46 6.12
CA LEU A 181 21.56 -10.44 5.73
C LEU A 181 22.21 -9.26 5.01
N ARG A 182 23.37 -8.78 5.49
CA ARG A 182 24.10 -7.65 4.88
C ARG A 182 24.58 -7.95 3.47
N SER A 183 24.97 -9.20 3.22
CA SER A 183 25.46 -9.64 1.92
C SER A 183 24.39 -9.54 0.83
N THR A 184 24.80 -9.21 -0.39
CA THR A 184 23.91 -9.12 -1.54
C THR A 184 23.95 -10.43 -2.32
N PHE A 185 22.79 -10.91 -2.75
CA PHE A 185 22.67 -12.07 -3.63
C PHE A 185 22.96 -11.67 -5.07
N GLY A 186 23.81 -12.44 -5.72
CA GLY A 186 24.12 -12.38 -7.14
C GLY A 186 24.61 -13.75 -7.59
N LEU A 187 24.49 -14.04 -8.87
CA LEU A 187 24.99 -15.27 -9.46
C LEU A 187 26.36 -15.01 -10.08
N SER A 188 27.33 -15.85 -9.76
CA SER A 188 28.65 -15.85 -10.41
C SER A 188 28.68 -16.78 -11.62
N LYS A 189 29.76 -16.74 -12.40
CA LYS A 189 29.93 -17.67 -13.53
C LYS A 189 29.92 -19.12 -13.01
N GLY A 190 29.14 -19.99 -13.67
CA GLY A 190 28.99 -21.41 -13.29
C GLY A 190 27.93 -21.68 -12.21
N GLN A 191 27.25 -20.66 -11.71
CA GLN A 191 26.16 -20.81 -10.75
C GLN A 191 24.80 -20.83 -11.45
N PHE A 192 24.13 -21.97 -11.46
CA PHE A 192 22.85 -22.15 -12.16
C PHE A 192 21.65 -22.24 -11.18
N PRO A 193 20.67 -21.33 -11.26
CA PRO A 193 19.57 -21.27 -10.29
C PRO A 193 18.71 -22.53 -10.20
N HIS A 194 18.56 -23.27 -11.30
CA HIS A 194 17.78 -24.50 -11.33
C HIS A 194 18.47 -25.68 -10.61
N GLN A 195 19.77 -25.56 -10.31
CA GLN A 195 20.55 -26.53 -9.53
C GLN A 195 20.72 -26.08 -8.08
N MET A 196 20.39 -24.84 -7.75
CA MET A 196 20.52 -24.30 -6.40
C MET A 196 19.29 -24.64 -5.55
N SER A 197 19.55 -25.02 -4.30
CA SER A 197 18.53 -25.02 -3.25
C SER A 197 18.59 -23.69 -2.51
N PHE A 198 17.46 -23.01 -2.42
CA PHE A 198 17.31 -21.70 -1.76
C PHE A 198 16.74 -21.88 -0.35
#